data_AF-A0A653D775-F1
#
_entry.id   AF-A0A653D775-F1
#
_cell.length_a   1.000
_cell.length_b   1.000
_cell.length_c   1.000
_cell.angle_alpha   90.00
_cell.angle_beta   90.00
_cell.angle_gamma   90.00
#
_symmetry.space_group_name_H-M   'P 1'
#
loop_
_entity.id
_entity.type
_entity.pdbx_description
1 polymer ?
#
loop_
_entity_poly.entity_id
_entity_poly.type
_entity_poly.pdbx_seq_one_letter_code
_entity_poly.pdbx_strand_id
1 'polypeptide(L)'
;MERHHLSQTICTLNTEGCNFLESLNRDDYIKCLDLIKDMILATDLAIHYRIHSKQLAMAEDGYNKNNPEHRYFLCSLLMTCADLSDQTKDWPETKKVATLIYTEFFTQGDMEKEMGKEPANMMDREKASIPDHQLDFLTQCCICIFKILEMIFPKAKVLVDALKKNILCWEASKMVFERLCLEGKTSYEVLTSDELEAQVQATLEVIQG
;
A
#
# COMPACT_ATOMS: atom_id res chain seq x y z
N MET A 1 14.40 0.95 -2.99
CA MET A 1 14.50 2.12 -3.91
C MET A 1 14.63 3.45 -3.14
N GLU A 2 14.41 3.43 -1.83
CA GLU A 2 14.12 4.57 -0.96
C GLU A 2 15.35 5.43 -0.72
N ARG A 3 16.54 4.82 -0.67
CA ARG A 3 17.82 5.57 -0.66
C ARG A 3 18.02 6.39 -1.94
N HIS A 4 17.55 5.88 -3.09
CA HIS A 4 17.59 6.64 -4.33
C HIS A 4 16.57 7.77 -4.31
N HIS A 5 15.35 7.56 -3.82
CA HIS A 5 14.36 8.62 -3.63
C HIS A 5 14.87 9.75 -2.71
N LEU A 6 15.56 9.39 -1.63
CA LEU A 6 16.24 10.37 -0.77
C LEU A 6 17.32 11.14 -1.56
N SER A 7 18.16 10.44 -2.31
CA SER A 7 19.20 11.09 -3.12
C SER A 7 18.61 12.08 -4.13
N GLN A 8 17.50 11.72 -4.79
CA GLN A 8 16.79 12.63 -5.71
C GLN A 8 16.20 13.84 -4.97
N THR A 9 15.60 13.62 -3.80
CA THR A 9 15.06 14.71 -2.96
C THR A 9 16.14 15.71 -2.59
N ILE A 10 17.32 15.23 -2.15
CA ILE A 10 18.46 16.09 -1.81
C ILE A 10 19.03 16.80 -3.05
N CYS A 11 19.09 16.12 -4.20
CA CYS A 11 19.52 16.72 -5.45
C CYS A 11 18.63 17.91 -5.86
N THR A 12 17.30 17.71 -5.80
CA THR A 12 16.32 18.76 -6.08
C THR A 12 16.44 19.91 -5.09
N LEU A 13 16.56 19.63 -3.79
CA LEU A 13 16.77 20.68 -2.78
C LEU A 13 18.02 21.52 -3.01
N ASN A 14 19.10 20.92 -3.54
CA ASN A 14 20.34 21.61 -3.84
C ASN A 14 20.33 22.32 -5.21
N THR A 15 19.25 22.19 -5.99
CA THR A 15 19.09 22.91 -7.26
C THR A 15 18.77 24.39 -6.96
N GLU A 16 19.38 25.30 -7.73
CA GLU A 16 19.19 26.74 -7.57
C GLU A 16 17.71 27.12 -7.64
N GLY A 17 17.22 27.84 -6.62
CA GLY A 17 15.81 28.25 -6.52
C GLY A 17 14.84 27.18 -6.03
N CYS A 18 15.29 25.97 -5.69
CA CYS A 18 14.42 24.88 -5.23
C CYS A 18 14.46 24.59 -3.72
N ASN A 19 15.40 25.20 -2.99
CA ASN A 19 15.55 24.94 -1.55
C ASN A 19 14.48 25.64 -0.70
N PHE A 20 13.33 25.00 -0.52
CA PHE A 20 12.26 25.53 0.34
C PHE A 20 12.60 25.55 1.84
N LEU A 21 13.76 25.02 2.24
CA LEU A 21 14.24 24.99 3.62
C LEU A 21 15.27 26.10 3.91
N GLU A 22 15.64 26.92 2.93
CA GLU A 22 16.74 27.90 3.03
C GLU A 22 16.57 28.94 4.14
N SER A 23 15.33 29.24 4.54
CA SER A 23 15.03 30.20 5.60
C SER A 23 15.17 29.64 7.02
N LEU A 24 15.37 28.32 7.16
CA LEU A 24 15.54 27.68 8.46
C LEU A 24 16.92 28.00 9.04
N ASN A 25 16.99 28.10 10.38
CA ASN A 25 18.29 28.09 11.05
C ASN A 25 18.99 26.73 10.87
N ARG A 26 20.29 26.69 11.12
CA ARG A 26 21.11 25.49 10.91
C ARG A 26 20.57 24.25 11.62
N ASP A 27 20.14 24.39 12.87
CA ASP A 27 19.70 23.25 13.68
C ASP A 27 18.37 22.68 13.16
N ASP A 28 17.42 23.55 12.79
CA ASP A 28 16.13 23.12 12.25
C ASP A 28 16.24 22.61 10.82
N TYR A 29 17.18 23.14 10.03
CA TYR A 29 17.50 22.61 8.71
C TYR A 29 17.99 21.16 8.79
N ILE A 30 18.95 20.87 9.69
CA ILE A 30 19.46 19.51 9.90
C ILE A 30 18.35 18.58 10.37
N LYS A 31 17.56 18.99 11.38
CA LYS A 31 16.42 18.19 11.86
C LYS A 31 15.41 17.90 10.77
N CYS A 32 15.10 18.88 9.91
CA CYS A 32 14.15 18.69 8.82
C CYS A 32 14.67 17.68 7.79
N LEU A 33 15.94 17.76 7.41
CA LEU A 33 16.57 16.79 6.52
C LEU A 33 16.60 15.38 7.12
N ASP A 34 16.90 15.25 8.42
CA ASP A 34 16.85 13.96 9.12
C ASP A 34 15.44 13.37 9.12
N LEU A 35 14.41 14.20 9.34
CA LEU A 35 13.01 13.77 9.26
C LEU A 35 12.62 13.34 7.84
N ILE A 36 12.99 14.10 6.81
CA ILE A 36 12.73 13.74 5.40
C ILE A 36 13.36 12.38 5.09
N LYS A 37 14.62 12.19 5.50
CA LYS A 37 15.33 10.91 5.34
C LYS A 37 14.58 9.78 6.03
N ASP A 38 14.23 9.94 7.30
CA ASP A 38 13.55 8.90 8.07
C ASP A 38 12.18 8.55 7.46
N MET A 39 11.43 9.55 6.99
CA MET A 39 10.10 9.35 6.39
C MET A 39 10.17 8.69 5.01
N ILE A 40 11.14 9.05 4.17
CA ILE A 40 11.36 8.37 2.88
C ILE A 40 11.81 6.93 3.11
N LEU A 41 12.69 6.67 4.07
CA LEU A 41 13.09 5.29 4.37
C LEU A 41 11.94 4.47 4.96
N ALA A 42 11.01 5.09 5.70
CA ALA A 42 9.86 4.41 6.28
C ALA A 42 8.83 3.91 5.25
N THR A 43 8.90 4.32 3.97
CA THR A 43 8.04 3.79 2.91
C THR A 43 8.46 2.38 2.45
N ASP A 44 9.66 1.92 2.82
CA ASP A 44 10.03 0.51 2.66
C ASP A 44 9.23 -0.36 3.65
N LEU A 45 8.34 -1.21 3.13
CA LEU A 45 7.56 -2.13 3.96
C LEU A 45 8.43 -3.06 4.83
N ALA A 46 9.67 -3.38 4.42
CA ALA A 46 10.59 -4.13 5.27
C ALA A 46 10.94 -3.37 6.55
N ILE A 47 11.04 -2.04 6.49
CA ILE A 47 11.24 -1.19 7.66
C ILE A 47 10.00 -1.21 8.54
N HIS A 48 8.79 -1.11 7.95
CA HIS A 48 7.53 -1.24 8.69
C HIS A 48 7.48 -2.57 9.46
N TYR A 49 7.71 -3.71 8.80
CA TYR A 49 7.68 -5.02 9.47
C TYR A 49 8.69 -5.15 10.61
N ARG A 50 9.88 -4.55 10.46
CA ARG A 50 10.91 -4.55 11.51
C ARG A 50 10.50 -3.78 12.77
N ILE A 51 9.67 -2.74 12.63
CA ILE A 51 9.25 -1.88 13.75
C ILE A 51 7.79 -2.09 14.17
N HIS A 52 7.04 -2.96 13.48
CA HIS A 52 5.62 -3.21 13.72
C HIS A 52 5.31 -3.53 15.18
N SER A 53 6.07 -4.40 15.83
CA SER A 53 5.85 -4.75 17.25
C SER A 53 6.00 -3.55 18.18
N LYS A 54 6.89 -2.61 17.86
CA LYS A 54 7.08 -1.37 18.63
C LYS A 54 5.95 -0.38 18.38
N GLN A 55 5.46 -0.29 17.14
CA GLN A 55 4.28 0.52 16.79
C GLN A 55 3.03 0.00 17.50
N LEU A 56 2.85 -1.33 17.56
CA LEU A 56 1.74 -1.96 18.27
C LEU A 56 1.84 -1.72 19.78
N ALA A 57 3.00 -1.97 20.39
CA ALA A 57 3.21 -1.71 21.83
C ALA A 57 2.96 -0.23 22.18
N MET A 58 3.43 0.70 21.34
CA MET A 58 3.13 2.13 21.49
C MET A 58 1.62 2.42 21.48
N ALA A 59 0.85 1.74 20.62
CA ALA A 59 -0.59 1.93 20.53
C ALA A 59 -1.32 1.33 21.75
N GLU A 60 -0.86 0.17 22.24
CA GLU A 60 -1.41 -0.51 23.43
C GLU A 60 -1.11 0.24 24.73
N ASP A 61 0.13 0.69 24.92
CA ASP A 61 0.58 1.41 26.11
C ASP A 61 0.10 2.88 26.14
N GLY A 62 -0.34 3.39 24.98
CA GLY A 62 -0.75 4.76 24.77
C GLY A 62 0.38 5.66 24.25
N TYR A 63 0.05 6.43 23.23
CA TYR A 63 1.00 7.36 22.60
C TYR A 63 1.42 8.50 23.56
N ASN A 64 2.73 8.63 23.80
CA ASN A 64 3.33 9.72 24.57
C ASN A 64 4.05 10.70 23.65
N LYS A 65 3.48 11.88 23.45
CA LYS A 65 4.04 12.95 22.60
C LYS A 65 5.43 13.45 23.03
N ASN A 66 5.81 13.25 24.30
CA ASN A 66 7.10 13.67 24.82
C ASN A 66 8.18 12.60 24.63
N ASN A 67 7.82 11.36 24.25
CA ASN A 67 8.76 10.31 23.92
C ASN A 67 9.20 10.44 22.45
N PRO A 68 10.49 10.72 22.17
CA PRO A 68 11.00 10.83 20.80
C PRO A 68 10.79 9.56 19.96
N GLU A 69 10.89 8.38 20.56
CA GLU A 69 10.66 7.12 19.84
C GLU A 69 9.20 6.95 19.44
N HIS A 70 8.26 7.32 20.32
CA HIS A 70 6.83 7.28 19.99
C HIS A 70 6.54 8.23 18.82
N ARG A 71 7.13 9.43 18.80
CA ARG A 71 6.99 10.35 17.66
C ARG A 71 7.49 9.72 16.36
N TYR A 72 8.66 9.08 16.38
CA TYR A 72 9.19 8.39 15.20
C TYR A 72 8.28 7.23 14.75
N PHE A 73 7.83 6.37 15.67
CA PHE A 73 6.94 5.24 15.35
C PHE A 73 5.59 5.71 14.80
N LEU A 74 5.03 6.79 15.35
CA LEU A 74 3.80 7.39 14.84
C LEU A 74 4.01 8.00 13.45
N CYS A 75 5.07 8.79 13.26
CA CYS A 75 5.36 9.41 11.96
C CYS A 75 5.60 8.36 10.87
N SER A 76 6.39 7.32 11.15
CA SER A 76 6.61 6.21 10.22
C SER A 76 5.32 5.43 9.93
N LEU A 77 4.47 5.18 10.93
CA LEU A 77 3.15 4.57 10.71
C LEU A 77 2.28 5.43 9.80
N LEU A 78 2.24 6.75 10.03
CA LEU A 78 1.46 7.68 9.20
C LEU A 78 1.98 7.73 7.75
N MET A 79 3.30 7.66 7.54
CA MET A 79 3.88 7.55 6.20
C MET A 79 3.41 6.28 5.49
N THR A 80 3.47 5.12 6.14
CA THR A 80 2.97 3.87 5.56
C THR A 80 1.46 3.91 5.31
N CYS A 81 0.67 4.49 6.22
CA CYS A 81 -0.77 4.69 6.01
C CYS A 81 -1.05 5.60 4.81
N ALA A 82 -0.24 6.64 4.58
CA ALA A 82 -0.37 7.51 3.42
C ALA A 82 -0.04 6.76 2.12
N ASP A 83 1.06 6.00 2.11
CA ASP A 83 1.53 5.20 0.98
C ASP A 83 0.52 4.11 0.56
N LEU A 84 -0.22 3.56 1.54
CA LEU A 84 -1.24 2.53 1.31
C LEU A 84 -2.68 3.06 1.33
N SER A 85 -2.87 4.38 1.28
CA SER A 85 -4.19 5.00 1.51
C SER A 85 -5.22 4.70 0.43
N ASP A 86 -4.79 4.29 -0.76
CA ASP A 86 -5.67 3.84 -1.85
C ASP A 86 -6.55 2.66 -1.45
N GLN A 87 -6.04 1.77 -0.59
CA GLN A 87 -6.77 0.60 -0.10
C GLN A 87 -7.93 0.97 0.84
N THR A 88 -7.99 2.23 1.28
CA THR A 88 -9.07 2.76 2.13
C THR A 88 -10.16 3.49 1.34
N LYS A 89 -10.04 3.54 0.01
CA LYS A 89 -11.07 4.09 -0.88
C LYS A 89 -12.14 3.04 -1.14
N ASP A 90 -13.14 3.40 -1.93
CA ASP A 90 -14.16 2.45 -2.36
C ASP A 90 -13.60 1.45 -3.39
N TRP A 91 -14.43 0.47 -3.71
CA TRP A 91 -14.07 -0.64 -4.59
C TRP A 91 -13.60 -0.19 -5.99
N PRO A 92 -14.28 0.76 -6.68
CA PRO A 92 -13.84 1.21 -8.00
C PRO A 92 -12.41 1.78 -7.99
N GLU A 93 -12.06 2.62 -7.02
CA GLU A 93 -10.71 3.16 -6.91
C GLU A 93 -9.69 2.07 -6.52
N THR A 94 -10.07 1.14 -5.63
CA THR A 94 -9.19 0.02 -5.25
C THR A 94 -8.88 -0.90 -6.44
N LYS A 95 -9.90 -1.25 -7.25
CA LYS A 95 -9.73 -2.02 -8.50
C LYS A 95 -8.83 -1.28 -9.49
N LYS A 96 -9.04 0.03 -9.66
CA LYS A 96 -8.23 0.86 -10.56
C LYS A 96 -6.76 0.89 -10.14
N VAL A 97 -6.49 1.03 -8.84
CA VAL A 97 -5.12 0.99 -8.30
C VAL A 97 -4.50 -0.39 -8.49
N ALA A 98 -5.25 -1.48 -8.23
CA ALA A 98 -4.78 -2.83 -8.54
C ALA A 98 -4.44 -3.00 -10.03
N THR A 99 -5.24 -2.42 -10.92
CA THR A 99 -4.96 -2.43 -12.38
C THR A 99 -3.61 -1.78 -12.69
N LEU A 100 -3.33 -0.61 -12.11
CA LEU A 100 -2.05 0.09 -12.29
C LEU A 100 -0.87 -0.72 -11.73
N ILE A 101 -1.01 -1.28 -10.52
CA ILE A 101 0.03 -2.10 -9.88
C ILE A 101 0.35 -3.33 -10.73
N TYR A 102 -0.65 -4.08 -11.19
CA TYR A 102 -0.41 -5.26 -12.02
C TYR A 102 0.10 -4.91 -13.42
N THR A 103 -0.27 -3.76 -13.97
CA THR A 103 0.35 -3.26 -15.21
C THR A 103 1.86 -3.12 -15.04
N GLU A 104 2.29 -2.49 -13.93
CA GLU A 104 3.72 -2.31 -13.62
C GLU A 104 4.41 -3.65 -13.33
N PHE A 105 3.84 -4.48 -12.46
CA PHE A 105 4.41 -5.78 -12.09
C PHE A 105 4.59 -6.70 -13.29
N PHE A 106 3.60 -6.77 -14.18
CA PHE A 106 3.70 -7.61 -15.37
C PHE A 106 4.65 -7.04 -16.41
N THR A 107 4.77 -5.71 -16.51
CA THR A 107 5.79 -5.08 -17.36
C THR A 107 7.20 -5.44 -16.87
N GLN A 108 7.45 -5.39 -15.57
CA GLN A 108 8.72 -5.83 -15.00
C GLN A 108 8.95 -7.33 -15.19
N GLY A 109 7.93 -8.17 -14.95
CA GLY A 109 8.04 -9.62 -15.12
C GLY A 109 8.38 -10.03 -16.54
N ASP A 110 7.82 -9.34 -17.54
CA ASP A 110 8.16 -9.57 -18.95
C ASP A 110 9.62 -9.21 -19.25
N MET A 111 10.11 -8.07 -18.73
CA MET A 111 11.53 -7.69 -18.85
C MET A 111 12.46 -8.71 -18.19
N GLU A 112 12.08 -9.26 -17.03
CA GLU A 112 12.85 -10.31 -16.35
C GLU A 112 12.91 -11.60 -17.19
N LYS A 113 11.79 -12.01 -17.80
CA LYS A 113 11.73 -13.14 -18.74
C LYS A 113 12.63 -12.91 -19.96
N GLU A 114 12.62 -11.71 -20.56
CA GLU A 114 13.50 -11.33 -21.67
C GLU A 114 14.99 -11.40 -21.30
N MET A 115 15.33 -11.10 -20.05
CA MET A 115 16.68 -11.25 -19.51
C MET A 115 17.03 -12.71 -19.13
N GLY A 116 16.15 -13.67 -19.37
CA GLY A 116 16.34 -15.08 -19.03
C GLY A 116 16.21 -15.39 -17.54
N LYS A 117 15.53 -14.53 -16.76
CA LYS A 117 15.24 -14.73 -15.35
C LYS A 117 13.80 -15.20 -15.16
N GLU A 118 13.56 -16.02 -14.15
CA GLU A 118 12.19 -16.37 -13.76
C GLU A 118 11.63 -15.27 -12.84
N PRO A 119 10.54 -14.58 -13.22
CA PRO A 119 9.93 -13.56 -12.38
C PRO A 119 9.19 -14.18 -11.20
N ALA A 120 8.96 -13.38 -10.15
CA ALA A 120 8.09 -13.79 -9.04
C ALA A 120 6.66 -14.08 -9.54
N ASN A 121 5.96 -15.02 -8.91
CA ASN A 121 4.60 -15.41 -9.33
C ASN A 121 3.62 -14.23 -9.43
N MET A 122 3.73 -13.23 -8.56
CA MET A 122 2.89 -12.02 -8.61
C MET A 122 3.19 -11.08 -9.77
N MET A 123 4.39 -11.20 -10.37
CA MET A 123 4.85 -10.44 -11.53
C MET A 123 4.71 -11.23 -12.85
N ASP A 124 4.35 -12.51 -12.78
CA ASP A 124 4.12 -13.34 -13.95
C ASP A 124 2.63 -13.30 -14.35
N ARG A 125 2.31 -12.57 -15.43
CA ARG A 125 0.93 -12.42 -15.94
C ARG A 125 0.25 -13.75 -16.31
N GLU A 126 1.02 -14.82 -16.50
CA GLU A 126 0.51 -16.17 -16.84
C GLU A 126 0.20 -17.01 -15.59
N LYS A 127 0.78 -16.65 -14.43
CA LYS A 127 0.66 -17.41 -13.17
C LYS A 127 -0.06 -16.65 -12.06
N ALA A 128 -0.17 -15.33 -12.15
CA ALA A 128 -0.68 -14.51 -11.06
C ALA A 128 -2.18 -14.75 -10.77
N SER A 129 -2.50 -15.17 -9.55
CA SER A 129 -3.85 -15.12 -9.00
C SER A 129 -4.09 -13.76 -8.35
N ILE A 130 -4.63 -12.82 -9.12
CA ILE A 130 -4.81 -11.42 -8.67
C ILE A 130 -5.69 -11.33 -7.42
N PRO A 131 -6.89 -11.95 -7.36
CA PRO A 131 -7.72 -11.87 -6.16
C PRO A 131 -7.04 -12.42 -4.90
N ASP A 132 -6.34 -13.54 -5.01
CA ASP A 132 -5.65 -14.15 -3.85
C ASP A 132 -4.52 -13.25 -3.34
N HIS A 133 -3.71 -12.70 -4.24
CA HIS A 133 -2.65 -11.76 -3.87
C HIS A 133 -3.20 -10.48 -3.22
N GLN A 134 -4.31 -9.93 -3.74
CA GLN A 134 -4.95 -8.74 -3.17
C GLN A 134 -5.54 -9.03 -1.79
N LEU A 135 -6.17 -10.19 -1.60
CA LEU A 135 -6.67 -10.63 -0.30
C LEU A 135 -5.54 -10.81 0.70
N ASP A 136 -4.46 -11.48 0.32
CA ASP A 136 -3.29 -11.67 1.19
C ASP A 136 -2.69 -10.31 1.59
N PHE A 137 -2.49 -9.41 0.63
CA PHE A 137 -1.98 -8.06 0.91
C PHE A 137 -2.88 -7.27 1.86
N LEU A 138 -4.19 -7.25 1.62
CA LEU A 138 -5.14 -6.51 2.47
C LEU A 138 -5.25 -7.11 3.87
N THR A 139 -5.25 -8.43 4.00
CA THR A 139 -5.49 -9.14 5.27
C THR A 139 -4.23 -9.30 6.11
N GLN A 140 -3.06 -9.45 5.50
CA GLN A 140 -1.78 -9.62 6.21
C GLN A 140 -1.03 -8.31 6.41
N CYS A 141 -1.17 -7.34 5.50
CA CYS A 141 -0.44 -6.07 5.55
C CYS A 141 -1.35 -4.90 5.93
N CYS A 142 -2.27 -4.49 5.05
CA CYS A 142 -2.98 -3.23 5.19
C CYS A 142 -3.83 -3.17 6.47
N ILE A 143 -4.63 -4.20 6.75
CA ILE A 143 -5.53 -4.17 7.91
C ILE A 143 -4.78 -4.05 9.24
N CYS A 144 -3.59 -4.63 9.34
CA CYS A 144 -2.75 -4.54 10.54
C CYS A 144 -2.28 -3.10 10.76
N ILE A 145 -1.78 -2.45 9.71
CA ILE A 145 -1.31 -1.06 9.73
C ILE A 145 -2.43 -0.11 10.18
N PHE A 146 -3.60 -0.19 9.54
CA PHE A 146 -4.71 0.72 9.84
C PHE A 146 -5.39 0.43 11.18
N LYS A 147 -5.32 -0.80 11.70
CA LYS A 147 -5.76 -1.11 13.07
C LYS A 147 -4.89 -0.45 14.12
N ILE A 148 -3.57 -0.44 13.95
CA ILE A 148 -2.67 0.31 14.86
C ILE A 148 -3.05 1.81 14.82
N LEU A 149 -3.33 2.35 13.63
CA LEU A 149 -3.80 3.74 13.50
C LEU A 149 -5.14 3.97 14.21
N GLU A 150 -6.11 3.05 14.09
CA GLU A 150 -7.40 3.11 14.78
C GLU A 150 -7.24 3.08 16.30
N MET A 151 -6.33 2.27 16.84
CA MET A 151 -6.04 2.22 18.29
C MET A 151 -5.56 3.56 18.84
N ILE A 152 -4.72 4.28 18.07
CA ILE A 152 -4.21 5.60 18.46
C ILE A 152 -5.25 6.70 18.20
N PHE A 153 -5.97 6.60 17.08
CA PHE A 153 -7.00 7.54 16.66
C PHE A 153 -8.31 6.79 16.36
N PRO A 154 -9.22 6.65 17.34
CA PRO A 154 -10.46 5.89 17.15
C PRO A 154 -11.33 6.35 15.98
N LYS A 155 -11.21 7.62 15.56
CA LYS A 155 -11.90 8.16 14.37
C LYS A 155 -11.41 7.54 13.05
N ALA A 156 -10.21 6.97 13.01
CA ALA A 156 -9.67 6.26 11.85
C ALA A 156 -10.34 4.91 11.59
N LYS A 157 -11.25 4.47 12.46
CA LYS A 157 -12.10 3.27 12.27
C LYS A 157 -12.74 3.21 10.89
N VAL A 158 -13.15 4.35 10.33
CA VAL A 158 -13.74 4.42 8.98
C VAL A 158 -12.82 3.85 7.89
N LEU A 159 -11.49 3.99 8.05
CA LEU A 159 -10.50 3.48 7.11
C LEU A 159 -10.39 1.95 7.21
N VAL A 160 -10.44 1.41 8.44
CA VAL A 160 -10.46 -0.04 8.69
C VAL A 160 -11.75 -0.66 8.17
N ASP A 161 -12.89 0.03 8.31
CA ASP A 161 -14.16 -0.45 7.78
C ASP A 161 -14.20 -0.42 6.24
N ALA A 162 -13.55 0.57 5.60
CA ALA A 162 -13.36 0.58 4.15
C ALA A 162 -12.52 -0.60 3.66
N LEU A 163 -11.38 -0.88 4.32
CA LEU A 163 -10.54 -2.05 4.03
C LEU A 163 -11.33 -3.37 4.13
N LYS A 164 -12.14 -3.53 5.19
CA LYS A 164 -12.99 -4.72 5.34
C LYS A 164 -14.00 -4.87 4.20
N LYS A 165 -14.60 -3.76 3.73
CA LYS A 165 -15.49 -3.81 2.55
C LYS A 165 -14.72 -4.22 1.29
N ASN A 166 -13.53 -3.67 1.07
CA ASN A 166 -12.71 -4.05 -0.08
C ASN A 166 -12.24 -5.51 -0.03
N ILE A 167 -11.96 -6.05 1.16
CA ILE A 167 -11.70 -7.48 1.36
C ILE A 167 -12.90 -8.31 0.88
N LEU A 168 -14.13 -7.96 1.29
CA LEU A 168 -15.33 -8.66 0.83
C LEU A 168 -15.50 -8.57 -0.70
N CYS A 169 -15.22 -7.41 -1.31
CA CYS A 169 -15.26 -7.27 -2.76
C CYS A 169 -14.24 -8.18 -3.47
N TRP A 170 -13.01 -8.26 -2.96
CA TRP A 170 -11.99 -9.17 -3.50
C TRP A 170 -12.36 -10.64 -3.28
N GLU A 171 -12.95 -11.01 -2.14
CA GLU A 171 -13.48 -12.35 -1.89
C GLU A 171 -14.57 -12.73 -2.92
N ALA A 172 -15.55 -11.84 -3.12
CA ALA A 172 -16.59 -12.04 -4.13
C ALA A 172 -16.02 -12.09 -5.56
N SER A 173 -14.98 -11.29 -5.85
CA SER A 173 -14.32 -11.28 -7.15
C SER A 173 -13.69 -12.63 -7.51
N LYS A 174 -13.30 -13.47 -6.53
CA LYS A 174 -12.74 -14.80 -6.82
C LYS A 174 -13.67 -15.63 -7.69
N MET A 175 -14.97 -15.65 -7.39
CA MET A 175 -15.96 -16.39 -8.17
C MET A 175 -16.07 -15.86 -9.62
N VAL A 176 -15.93 -14.54 -9.79
CA VAL A 176 -15.95 -13.90 -11.11
C VAL A 176 -14.70 -14.28 -11.91
N PHE A 177 -13.52 -14.18 -11.29
CA PHE A 177 -12.25 -14.56 -11.91
C PHE A 177 -12.23 -16.05 -12.26
N GLU A 178 -12.58 -16.95 -11.34
CA GLU A 178 -12.62 -18.39 -11.59
C GLU A 178 -13.50 -18.73 -12.79
N ARG A 179 -14.73 -18.18 -12.85
CA ARG A 179 -15.65 -18.39 -13.97
C ARG A 179 -15.09 -17.90 -15.29
N LEU A 180 -14.62 -16.64 -15.35
CA LEU A 180 -14.15 -16.05 -16.61
C LEU A 180 -12.81 -16.64 -17.07
N CYS A 181 -11.96 -17.07 -16.14
CA CYS A 181 -10.74 -17.79 -16.47
C CYS A 181 -11.02 -19.18 -17.06
N LEU A 182 -12.08 -19.88 -16.60
CA LEU A 182 -12.55 -21.12 -17.25
C LEU A 182 -13.07 -20.88 -18.67
N GLU A 183 -13.58 -19.67 -18.96
CA GLU A 183 -13.98 -19.23 -20.30
C GLU A 183 -12.79 -18.77 -21.17
N GLY A 184 -11.56 -18.89 -20.65
CA GLY A 184 -10.32 -18.59 -21.38
C GLY A 184 -9.80 -17.17 -21.24
N LYS A 185 -10.39 -16.34 -20.35
CA LYS A 185 -9.84 -15.02 -20.01
C LYS A 185 -8.63 -15.15 -19.10
N THR A 186 -7.65 -14.26 -19.26
CA THR A 186 -6.55 -14.12 -18.30
C THR A 186 -7.02 -13.33 -17.07
N SER A 187 -6.37 -13.51 -15.92
CA SER A 187 -6.64 -12.71 -14.71
C SER A 187 -6.60 -11.21 -14.99
N TYR A 188 -5.68 -10.76 -15.86
CA TYR A 188 -5.54 -9.35 -16.19
C TYR A 188 -6.68 -8.82 -17.08
N GLU A 189 -7.17 -9.61 -18.04
CA GLU A 189 -8.37 -9.25 -18.83
C GLU A 189 -9.62 -9.16 -17.95
N VAL A 190 -9.74 -10.02 -16.94
CA VAL A 190 -10.83 -9.93 -15.98
C VAL A 190 -10.71 -8.66 -15.12
N LEU A 191 -9.51 -8.36 -14.61
CA LEU A 191 -9.27 -7.17 -13.79
C LEU A 191 -9.61 -5.87 -14.54
N THR A 192 -9.25 -5.79 -15.82
CA THR A 192 -9.42 -4.62 -16.68
C THR A 192 -10.82 -4.50 -17.31
N SER A 193 -11.69 -5.50 -17.12
CA SER A 193 -13.07 -5.46 -17.63
C SER A 193 -13.89 -4.39 -16.91
N ASP A 194 -14.65 -3.62 -17.70
CA ASP A 194 -15.60 -2.62 -17.20
C ASP A 194 -16.76 -3.30 -16.44
N GLU A 195 -17.07 -4.55 -16.79
CA GLU A 195 -18.15 -5.33 -16.18
C GLU A 195 -17.78 -5.94 -14.82
N LEU A 196 -16.49 -5.99 -14.44
CA LEU A 196 -16.04 -6.63 -13.20
C LEU A 196 -16.74 -6.03 -11.96
N GLU A 197 -16.90 -4.71 -11.90
CA GLU A 197 -17.50 -4.04 -10.74
C GLU A 197 -18.97 -4.44 -10.54
N ALA A 198 -19.75 -4.44 -11.62
CA ALA A 198 -21.14 -4.86 -11.59
C ALA A 198 -21.28 -6.34 -11.22
N GLN A 199 -20.38 -7.20 -11.73
CA GLN A 199 -20.40 -8.63 -11.43
C GLN A 199 -20.05 -8.92 -9.96
N VAL A 200 -19.03 -8.24 -9.41
CA VAL A 200 -18.66 -8.36 -7.99
C VAL A 200 -19.82 -7.91 -7.10
N GLN A 201 -20.47 -6.80 -7.43
CA GLN A 201 -21.62 -6.31 -6.68
C GLN A 201 -22.79 -7.31 -6.68
N ALA A 202 -23.10 -7.89 -7.84
CA ALA A 202 -24.11 -8.95 -7.93
C ALA A 202 -23.75 -10.19 -7.11
N THR A 203 -22.46 -10.58 -7.09
CA THR A 203 -21.99 -11.69 -6.26
C THR A 203 -22.12 -11.39 -4.76
N LEU A 204 -21.82 -10.17 -4.32
CA LEU A 204 -21.99 -9.76 -2.92
C LEU A 204 -23.44 -9.84 -2.46
N GLU A 205 -24.39 -9.42 -3.30
CA GLU A 205 -25.82 -9.49 -3.00
C GLU A 205 -26.31 -10.93 -2.81
N VAL A 206 -25.76 -11.89 -3.57
CA VAL A 206 -26.07 -13.31 -3.43
C VAL A 206 -25.46 -13.92 -2.16
N ILE A 207 -24.28 -13.48 -1.75
CA ILE A 207 -23.60 -14.00 -0.54
C ILE A 207 -24.24 -13.45 0.74
N GLN A 208 -24.80 -12.24 0.70
CA GLN A 208 -25.33 -11.54 1.87
C GLN A 208 -26.85 -11.67 2.05
N GLY A 209 -27.58 -12.09 1.01
CA GLY A 209 -29.04 -12.32 1.03
C GLY A 209 -29.42 -13.74 1.44
#